data_AF-A0A098M3L4-F1
#
_entry.id   AF-A0A098M3L4-F1
#
_cell.length_a   1.000
_cell.length_b   1.000
_cell.length_c   1.000
_cell.angle_alpha   90.00
_cell.angle_beta   90.00
_cell.angle_gamma   90.00
#
_symmetry.space_group_name_H-M   'P 1'
#
loop_
_entity.id
_entity.type
_entity.pdbx_description
1 polymer ?
#
loop_
_entity_poly.entity_id
_entity_poly.type
_entity_poly.pdbx_seq_one_letter_code
_entity_poly.pdbx_strand_id
1 'polypeptide(L)' 'MQHPIKNFYAVNVISLLDGLDYKHSEIEFVEGHPNFVKNVSRYAFKIEVIHDYPIFRFLNTDVDVYMSQTYLKRRLEKMD' A
#
# COMPACT_ATOMS: atom_id res chain seq x y z
N MET A 1 -37.89 -9.44 -3.56
CA MET A 1 -36.75 -8.80 -2.87
C MET A 1 -35.68 -8.49 -3.90
N GLN A 2 -35.46 -7.23 -4.24
CA GLN A 2 -34.29 -6.83 -5.05
C GLN A 2 -33.07 -6.79 -4.13
N HIS A 3 -32.00 -7.49 -4.49
CA HIS A 3 -30.70 -7.27 -3.85
C HIS A 3 -30.20 -5.88 -4.25
N PRO A 4 -29.71 -5.05 -3.32
CA PRO A 4 -29.08 -3.78 -3.68
C PRO A 4 -27.89 -4.09 -4.60
N ILE A 5 -27.97 -3.59 -5.84
CA ILE A 5 -26.87 -3.69 -6.80
C ILE A 5 -25.76 -2.80 -6.26
N LYS A 6 -24.76 -3.41 -5.64
CA LYS A 6 -23.57 -2.69 -5.19
C LYS A 6 -22.76 -2.37 -6.43
N ASN A 7 -22.61 -1.09 -6.77
CA ASN A 7 -21.74 -0.68 -7.86
C ASN A 7 -20.29 -0.96 -7.44
N PHE A 8 -19.63 -1.89 -8.12
CA PHE A 8 -18.21 -2.17 -7.94
C PHE A 8 -17.40 -1.28 -8.88
N TYR A 9 -16.33 -0.68 -8.36
CA TYR A 9 -15.40 0.12 -9.14
C TYR A 9 -14.01 -0.50 -9.07
N ALA A 10 -13.37 -0.66 -10.23
CA ALA A 10 -11.97 -1.01 -10.30
C ALA A 10 -11.12 0.25 -10.11
N VAL A 11 -10.18 0.20 -9.16
CA VAL A 11 -9.22 1.30 -8.92
C VAL A 11 -7.84 0.81 -9.35
N ASN A 12 -7.23 1.51 -10.32
CA ASN A 12 -5.87 1.22 -10.74
C ASN A 12 -4.89 2.12 -9.97
N VAL A 13 -4.00 1.51 -9.18
CA VAL A 13 -2.97 2.24 -8.42
C VAL A 13 -1.66 2.23 -9.20
N ILE A 14 -1.36 3.32 -9.88
CA ILE A 14 -0.15 3.44 -10.73
C ILE A 14 1.10 3.88 -9.96
N SER A 15 0.93 4.44 -8.76
CA SER A 15 2.03 4.91 -7.91
C SER A 15 2.79 3.71 -7.33
N LEU A 16 3.94 3.41 -7.92
CA LEU A 16 4.89 2.41 -7.44
C LEU A 16 6.03 3.14 -6.73
N LEU A 17 6.22 2.86 -5.44
CA LEU A 17 7.16 3.56 -4.59
C LEU A 17 8.15 2.59 -3.93
N ASP A 18 9.36 3.06 -3.68
CA ASP A 18 10.28 2.40 -2.74
C ASP A 18 10.14 3.03 -1.34
N GLY A 19 8.96 2.86 -0.74
CA GLY A 19 8.62 3.47 0.54
C GLY A 19 8.89 2.57 1.76
N LEU A 20 9.44 1.36 1.57
CA LEU A 20 9.77 0.47 2.68
C LEU A 20 11.13 0.88 3.28
N ASP A 21 11.18 1.05 4.61
CA ASP A 21 12.42 1.26 5.32
C ASP A 21 13.05 -0.09 5.64
N TYR A 22 13.97 -0.54 4.78
CA TYR A 22 14.64 -1.84 4.89
C TYR A 22 15.47 -2.02 6.16
N LYS A 23 15.85 -0.93 6.83
CA LYS A 23 16.66 -0.99 8.05
C LYS A 23 15.80 -1.29 9.28
N HIS A 24 14.55 -0.81 9.29
CA HIS A 24 13.65 -0.91 10.42
C HIS A 24 12.49 -1.89 10.19
N SER A 25 12.33 -2.39 8.97
CA SER A 25 11.40 -3.45 8.62
C SER A 25 12.02 -4.83 8.85
N GLU A 26 11.19 -5.81 9.18
CA GLU A 26 11.59 -7.22 9.20
C GLU A 26 11.17 -7.86 7.89
N ILE A 27 12.15 -8.19 7.05
CA ILE A 27 11.95 -8.56 5.65
C ILE A 27 12.56 -9.94 5.39
N GLU A 28 11.77 -10.81 4.80
CA GLU A 28 12.23 -12.07 4.20
C GLU A 28 12.35 -11.86 2.69
N PHE A 29 13.52 -12.13 2.13
CA PHE A 29 13.75 -12.07 0.68
C PHE A 29 13.54 -13.44 0.04
N VAL A 30 13.25 -13.46 -1.25
CA VAL A 30 13.18 -14.69 -2.05
C VAL A 30 14.59 -15.29 -2.16
N GLU A 31 14.72 -16.59 -1.89
CA GLU A 31 15.99 -17.31 -2.00
C GLU A 31 16.57 -17.17 -3.42
N GLY A 32 17.86 -16.84 -3.53
CA GLY A 32 18.52 -16.57 -4.82
C GLY A 32 18.20 -15.20 -5.44
N HIS A 33 17.29 -14.42 -4.85
CA HIS A 33 16.84 -13.12 -5.37
C HIS A 33 16.80 -12.05 -4.24
N PRO A 34 17.96 -11.51 -3.82
CA PRO A 34 18.06 -10.61 -2.66
C PRO A 34 17.33 -9.27 -2.81
N ASN A 35 16.82 -8.95 -4.01
CA ASN A 35 16.05 -7.73 -4.28
C ASN A 35 14.53 -7.95 -4.29
N PHE A 36 14.06 -9.20 -4.17
CA PHE A 36 12.64 -9.54 -4.19
C PHE A 36 12.18 -9.87 -2.78
N VAL A 37 11.19 -9.12 -2.29
CA VAL A 37 10.63 -9.33 -0.97
C VAL A 37 9.61 -10.47 -1.06
N LYS A 38 9.87 -11.53 -0.29
CA LYS A 38 8.94 -12.66 -0.14
C LYS A 38 7.87 -12.35 0.90
N ASN A 39 8.28 -11.76 2.03
CA ASN A 39 7.38 -11.43 3.13
C ASN A 39 7.92 -10.25 3.95
N VAL A 40 7.01 -9.50 4.58
CA VAL A 40 7.33 -8.45 5.56
C VAL A 40 6.53 -8.74 6.83
N SER A 41 7.20 -9.21 7.88
CA SER A 41 6.55 -9.49 9.17
C SER A 41 6.29 -8.22 9.98
N ARG A 42 7.12 -7.18 9.76
CA ARG A 42 6.99 -5.88 10.40
C ARG A 42 7.30 -4.76 9.42
N TYR A 43 6.34 -3.87 9.23
CA TYR A 43 6.46 -2.73 8.33
C TYR A 43 7.03 -1.50 9.02
N ALA A 44 8.04 -0.90 8.40
CA ALA A 44 8.45 0.49 8.64
C ALA A 44 8.46 1.23 7.29
N PHE A 45 7.98 2.47 7.29
CA PHE A 45 7.82 3.25 6.05
C PHE A 45 8.69 4.50 6.06
N LYS A 46 9.27 4.83 4.90
CA LYS A 46 9.95 6.10 4.63
C LYS A 46 8.90 7.21 4.54
N ILE A 47 8.73 7.99 5.62
CA ILE A 47 7.68 9.02 5.75
C ILE A 47 7.76 10.02 4.59
N GLU A 48 8.97 10.41 4.23
CA GLU A 48 9.28 11.34 3.14
C GLU A 48 8.84 10.83 1.77
N VAL A 49 8.70 9.51 1.58
CA VAL A 49 8.23 8.91 0.33
C VAL A 49 6.71 8.80 0.34
N ILE A 50 6.11 8.38 1.46
CA ILE A 50 4.66 8.10 1.51
C ILE A 50 3.79 9.34 1.72
N HIS A 51 4.36 10.45 2.19
CA HIS A 51 3.61 11.67 2.49
C HIS A 51 2.87 12.22 1.27
N ASP A 52 3.51 12.19 0.10
CA ASP A 52 2.98 12.78 -1.14
C ASP A 52 2.07 11.82 -1.91
N TYR A 53 2.08 10.53 -1.54
CA TYR A 53 1.35 9.48 -2.21
C TYR A 53 0.44 8.75 -1.21
N PRO A 54 -0.81 9.20 -1.04
CA PRO A 54 -1.70 8.64 -0.03
C PRO A 54 -2.24 7.25 -0.37
N ILE A 55 -2.17 6.81 -1.63
CA ILE A 55 -2.49 5.46 -2.10
C ILE A 55 -1.35 5.01 -3.01
N PHE A 56 -0.73 3.88 -2.72
CA PHE A 56 0.46 3.41 -3.42
C PHE A 56 0.66 1.90 -3.34
N ARG A 57 1.60 1.39 -4.14
CA ARG A 57 2.13 0.01 -4.11
C ARG A 57 3.65 0.06 -3.95
N PHE A 58 4.24 -0.98 -3.37
CA PHE A 58 5.70 -1.10 -3.37
C PHE A 58 6.22 -1.73 -4.66
N LEU A 59 7.41 -1.31 -5.11
CA LEU A 59 8.07 -1.91 -6.28
C LEU A 59 8.40 -3.38 -6.09
N ASN A 60 8.67 -3.80 -4.85
CA ASN A 60 9.30 -5.09 -4.55
C ASN A 60 8.32 -6.11 -3.96
N THR A 61 7.02 -5.82 -3.97
CA THR A 61 5.96 -6.69 -3.44
C THR A 61 4.83 -6.81 -4.47
N ASP A 62 4.33 -8.02 -4.71
CA ASP A 62 3.42 -8.25 -5.85
C ASP A 62 1.93 -7.88 -5.61
N VAL A 63 1.47 -7.73 -4.36
CA VAL A 63 0.02 -7.83 -4.09
C VAL A 63 -0.57 -6.66 -3.30
N ASP A 64 0.23 -5.92 -2.53
CA ASP A 64 -0.33 -5.02 -1.52
C ASP A 64 -0.50 -3.58 -2.03
N VAL A 65 -1.72 -3.06 -1.87
CA VAL A 65 -2.05 -1.64 -1.99
C VAL A 65 -2.13 -1.05 -0.60
N TYR A 66 -1.34 -0.01 -0.36
CA TYR A 66 -1.32 0.71 0.90
C TYR A 66 -2.06 2.03 0.76
N MET A 67 -2.74 2.42 1.83
CA MET A 67 -3.46 3.69 1.90
C MET A 67 -3.21 4.34 3.26
N SER A 68 -2.87 5.62 3.24
CA SER A 68 -2.75 6.42 4.46
C SER A 68 -4.11 6.58 5.14
N GLN A 69 -4.19 6.23 6.43
CA GLN A 69 -5.41 6.43 7.23
C GLN A 69 -5.84 7.89 7.29
N THR A 70 -4.89 8.82 7.35
CA THR A 70 -5.17 10.26 7.34
C THR A 70 -5.88 10.69 6.06
N TYR A 71 -5.45 10.16 4.92
CA TYR A 71 -6.12 10.42 3.64
C TYR A 71 -7.53 9.86 3.60
N LEU A 72 -7.69 8.59 4.03
CA LEU A 72 -9.00 7.94 4.09
C LEU A 72 -9.98 8.73 4.96
N LYS A 73 -9.55 9.11 6.17
CA LYS A 73 -10.37 9.88 7.13
C LYS A 73 -10.83 11.21 6.54
N ARG A 74 -9.91 11.99 5.96
CA ARG A 74 -10.23 13.29 5.32
C ARG A 74 -11.20 13.17 4.14
N ARG A 75 -11.23 12.04 3.45
CA ARG A 75 -12.13 11.81 2.32
C ARG A 75 -13.51 11.34 2.79
N LEU A 76 -13.57 10.46 3.78
CA LEU A 76 -14.83 10.02 4.36
C LEU A 76 -15.57 11.16 5.07
N GLU A 77 -14.87 11.99 5.84
CA GLU A 77 -15.45 13.17 6.52
C GLU A 77 -15.99 14.25 5.57
N LYS A 78 -15.58 14.24 4.29
CA LYS A 78 -16.07 15.17 3.27
C LYS A 78 -17.25 14.61 2.45
N MET A 79 -17.65 13.38 2.72
CA MET A 79 -18.76 12.71 2.03
C MET A 79 -20.08 12.76 2.81
N ASP A 80 -20.05 13.30 4.04
CA ASP A 80 -21.20 13.72 4.84
C ASP A 80 -21.51 15.21 4.62
#